data_AF-A0AAJ1NQB0-F1
#
_entry.id   AF-A0AAJ1NQB0-F1
#
_cell.length_a   1.000
_cell.length_b   1.000
_cell.length_c   1.000
_cell.angle_alpha   90.00
_cell.angle_beta   90.00
_cell.angle_gamma   90.00
#
_symmetry.space_group_name_H-M   'P 1'
#
loop_
_entity.id
_entity.type
_entity.pdbx_description
1 polymer ?
#
loop_
_entity_poly.entity_id
_entity_poly.type
_entity_poly.pdbx_seq_one_letter_code
_entity_poly.pdbx_strand_id
1 'polypeptide(L)'
;VVSRTNAGLFSIISNLVSLAESKIVIIDPYGWTAESVSFIRFMLQSIPRNRVSGNFPAIILFYKEKRGSENGGRGSPSADHVRNQILEGLTGDLSNLQVQVYELRERGDADVFHNRCILTEHGGIITGHGFGVSGSQEHTDDAVLMRLTMYQKKWDQFVERNGYEVVSEA
;
A
#
# COMPACT_ATOMS: atom_id res chain seq x y z
N VAL A 1 -9.24 16.85 -1.61
CA VAL A 1 -9.63 16.35 -2.95
C VAL A 1 -8.41 16.26 -3.87
N VAL A 2 -8.11 15.05 -4.32
CA VAL A 2 -7.00 14.71 -5.23
C VAL A 2 -7.55 13.89 -6.40
N SER A 3 -7.03 14.08 -7.61
CA SER A 3 -7.42 13.24 -8.76
C SER A 3 -6.94 11.80 -8.59
N ARG A 4 -7.79 10.84 -8.96
CA ARG A 4 -7.50 9.39 -8.93
C ARG A 4 -6.68 8.95 -10.15
N THR A 5 -5.53 9.60 -10.30
CA THR A 5 -4.46 9.26 -11.25
C THR A 5 -3.18 8.97 -10.47
N ASN A 6 -2.22 8.28 -11.10
CA ASN A 6 -0.92 8.01 -10.48
C ASN A 6 -0.22 9.29 -10.01
N ALA A 7 -0.13 10.29 -10.90
CA ALA A 7 0.49 11.57 -10.59
C ALA A 7 -0.28 12.34 -9.51
N GLY A 8 -1.62 12.34 -9.57
CA GLY A 8 -2.47 13.01 -8.60
C GLY A 8 -2.24 12.46 -7.20
N LEU A 9 -2.44 11.16 -7.00
CA LEU A 9 -2.28 10.55 -5.69
C LEU A 9 -0.83 10.62 -5.18
N PHE A 10 0.16 10.41 -6.07
CA PHE A 10 1.56 10.52 -5.70
C PHE A 10 1.95 11.93 -5.24
N SER A 11 1.37 12.98 -5.82
CA SER A 11 1.67 14.36 -5.41
C SER A 11 1.38 14.65 -3.93
N ILE A 12 0.44 13.92 -3.34
CA ILE A 12 0.04 14.07 -1.93
C ILE A 12 0.97 13.28 -0.99
N ILE A 13 1.46 12.12 -1.43
CA ILE A 13 2.26 11.23 -0.60
C ILE A 13 3.77 11.35 -0.84
N SER A 14 4.20 12.05 -1.90
CA SER A 14 5.58 12.10 -2.39
C SER A 14 6.58 12.48 -1.29
N ASN A 15 6.32 13.56 -0.55
CA ASN A 15 7.19 13.99 0.54
C ASN A 15 7.26 12.93 1.65
N LEU A 16 6.14 12.30 2.00
CA LEU A 16 6.09 11.26 3.03
C LEU A 16 6.97 10.06 2.65
N VAL A 17 6.88 9.60 1.40
CA VAL A 17 7.64 8.43 0.92
C VAL A 17 9.11 8.75 0.59
N SER A 18 9.41 9.97 0.16
CA SER A 18 10.79 10.42 -0.11
C SER A 18 11.61 10.63 1.15
N LEU A 19 10.94 10.95 2.27
CA LEU A 19 11.56 11.10 3.58
C LEU A 19 11.68 9.79 4.36
N ALA A 20 10.92 8.74 4.00
CA ALA A 20 10.96 7.46 4.68
C ALA A 20 12.35 6.80 4.58
N GLU A 21 12.97 6.55 5.71
CA GLU A 21 14.26 5.88 5.89
C GLU A 21 14.11 4.39 6.17
N SER A 22 13.11 4.01 6.96
CA SER A 22 12.98 2.63 7.46
C SER A 22 12.04 1.77 6.64
N LYS A 23 10.77 2.18 6.53
CA LYS A 23 9.72 1.40 5.88
C LYS A 23 8.62 2.30 5.33
N ILE A 24 8.06 1.87 4.21
CA ILE A 24 6.83 2.42 3.64
C ILE A 24 5.81 1.29 3.68
N VAL A 25 4.77 1.48 4.50
CA VAL A 25 3.74 0.47 4.73
C VAL A 25 2.45 0.91 4.04
N ILE A 26 2.01 0.14 3.05
CA ILE A 26 0.80 0.35 2.29
C ILE A 26 -0.24 -0.65 2.78
N ILE A 27 -1.40 -0.15 3.17
CA ILE A 27 -2.51 -0.93 3.70
C ILE A 27 -3.72 -0.64 2.83
N ASP A 28 -4.19 -1.63 2.09
CA ASP A 28 -5.35 -1.51 1.21
C ASP A 28 -6.01 -2.87 0.99
N PRO A 29 -7.30 -3.07 1.35
CA PRO A 29 -8.03 -4.31 1.09
C PRO A 29 -7.96 -4.77 -0.37
N TYR A 30 -7.83 -3.80 -1.29
CA TYR A 30 -7.75 -4.03 -2.73
C TYR A 30 -6.35 -3.72 -3.30
N GLY A 31 -5.32 -3.75 -2.45
CA GLY A 31 -3.92 -3.50 -2.83
C GLY A 31 -3.37 -4.46 -3.89
N TRP A 32 -4.08 -5.56 -4.16
CA TRP A 32 -3.75 -6.58 -5.16
C TRP A 32 -4.35 -6.31 -6.55
N THR A 33 -5.23 -5.32 -6.72
CA THR A 33 -5.81 -5.05 -8.06
C THR A 33 -4.77 -4.45 -9.00
N ALA A 34 -5.00 -4.58 -10.31
CA ALA A 34 -4.07 -4.08 -11.33
C ALA A 34 -3.83 -2.57 -11.20
N GLU A 35 -4.86 -1.81 -10.83
CA GLU A 35 -4.78 -0.37 -10.58
C GLU A 35 -3.89 -0.04 -9.38
N SER A 36 -4.07 -0.77 -8.27
CA SER A 36 -3.26 -0.60 -7.06
C SER A 36 -1.79 -0.96 -7.31
N VAL A 37 -1.54 -2.10 -7.97
CA VAL A 37 -0.19 -2.52 -8.36
C VAL A 37 0.47 -1.52 -9.31
N SER A 38 -0.30 -0.96 -10.26
CA SER A 38 0.17 0.09 -11.17
C SER A 38 0.62 1.34 -10.40
N PHE A 39 -0.16 1.77 -9.42
CA PHE A 39 0.20 2.91 -8.57
C PHE A 39 1.45 2.62 -7.74
N ILE A 40 1.55 1.44 -7.14
CA ILE A 40 2.73 1.04 -6.34
C ILE A 40 3.98 1.06 -7.22
N ARG A 41 3.93 0.48 -8.43
CA ARG A 41 5.04 0.53 -9.39
C ARG A 41 5.44 1.96 -9.73
N PHE A 42 4.46 2.81 -10.03
CA PHE A 42 4.71 4.23 -10.33
C PHE A 42 5.38 4.95 -9.16
N MET A 43 4.92 4.71 -7.93
CA MET A 43 5.50 5.28 -6.72
C MET A 43 6.96 4.83 -6.55
N LEU A 44 7.24 3.53 -6.67
CA LEU A 44 8.58 2.96 -6.52
C LEU A 44 9.57 3.48 -7.57
N GLN A 45 9.13 3.69 -8.81
CA GLN A 45 9.94 4.31 -9.85
C GLN A 45 10.17 5.81 -9.63
N SER A 46 9.28 6.47 -8.89
CA SER A 46 9.33 7.90 -8.64
C SER A 46 10.17 8.27 -7.41
N ILE A 47 10.24 7.39 -6.41
CA ILE A 47 10.98 7.59 -5.16
C ILE A 47 12.47 7.93 -5.39
N PRO A 48 13.28 7.15 -6.16
CA PRO A 48 14.72 7.36 -6.28
C PRO A 48 15.16 8.77 -6.68
N ARG A 49 14.33 9.48 -7.46
CA ARG A 49 14.68 10.79 -8.02
C ARG A 49 14.78 11.89 -6.95
N ASN A 50 14.05 11.72 -5.84
CA ASN A 50 13.85 12.77 -4.83
C ASN A 50 14.08 12.24 -3.41
N ARG A 51 14.80 11.12 -3.23
CA ARG A 51 15.10 10.61 -1.89
C ARG A 51 16.12 11.52 -1.20
N VAL A 52 15.89 11.72 0.10
CA VAL A 52 16.84 12.43 0.97
C VAL A 52 17.90 11.47 1.52
N SER A 53 17.54 10.20 1.79
CA SER A 53 18.47 9.19 2.28
C SER A 53 18.93 8.21 1.18
N GLY A 54 20.19 7.76 1.28
CA GLY A 54 20.83 6.90 0.28
C GLY A 54 20.35 5.45 0.28
N ASN A 55 19.69 5.00 1.35
CA ASN A 55 19.15 3.64 1.46
C ASN A 55 17.69 3.59 0.99
N PHE A 56 17.28 2.47 0.39
CA PHE A 56 15.88 2.25 0.03
C PHE A 56 15.12 1.61 1.22
N PRO A 57 13.97 2.15 1.65
CA PRO A 57 13.21 1.61 2.79
C PRO A 57 12.54 0.30 2.39
N ALA A 58 12.24 -0.55 3.37
CA ALA A 58 11.42 -1.72 3.12
C ALA A 58 10.01 -1.29 2.69
N ILE A 59 9.52 -1.86 1.59
CA ILE A 59 8.17 -1.63 1.08
C ILE A 59 7.31 -2.79 1.54
N ILE A 60 6.27 -2.50 2.31
CA ILE A 60 5.39 -3.51 2.89
C ILE A 60 3.97 -3.26 2.38
N LEU A 61 3.37 -4.25 1.74
CA LEU A 61 1.97 -4.19 1.30
C LEU A 61 1.13 -5.18 2.12
N PHE A 62 0.09 -4.67 2.79
CA PHE A 62 -0.96 -5.47 3.41
C PHE A 62 -2.25 -5.34 2.59
N TYR A 63 -2.82 -6.47 2.16
CA TYR A 63 -4.14 -6.51 1.53
C TYR A 63 -5.03 -7.60 2.13
N LYS A 64 -6.34 -7.49 1.88
CA LYS A 64 -7.34 -8.38 2.47
C LYS A 64 -7.56 -9.60 1.57
N GLU A 65 -7.61 -10.79 2.19
CA GLU A 65 -8.09 -12.00 1.54
C GLU A 65 -9.54 -11.78 1.07
N LYS A 66 -9.77 -11.96 -0.23
CA LYS A 66 -11.08 -12.10 -0.82
C LYS A 66 -11.29 -13.57 -1.15
N ARG A 67 -12.13 -14.25 -0.37
CA ARG A 67 -12.54 -15.61 -0.71
C ARG A 67 -13.35 -15.60 -2.01
N GLY A 68 -12.98 -16.46 -2.95
CA GLY A 68 -13.78 -16.66 -4.16
C GLY A 68 -15.18 -17.17 -3.80
N SER A 69 -16.17 -16.84 -4.61
CA SER A 69 -17.50 -17.44 -4.50
C SER A 69 -17.70 -18.43 -5.65
N GLU A 70 -18.39 -19.53 -5.38
CA GLU A 70 -18.78 -20.54 -6.38
C GLU A 70 -19.55 -19.92 -7.56
N ASN A 71 -20.20 -18.76 -7.35
CA ASN A 71 -21.09 -18.08 -8.29
C ASN A 71 -20.49 -16.81 -8.95
N GLY A 72 -19.17 -16.65 -9.03
CA GLY A 72 -18.59 -15.74 -10.03
C GLY A 72 -17.51 -14.75 -9.58
N GLY A 73 -16.78 -15.01 -8.50
CA GLY A 73 -15.61 -14.21 -8.13
C GLY A 73 -14.33 -15.05 -8.07
N ARG A 74 -13.29 -14.66 -8.83
CA ARG A 74 -11.92 -15.08 -8.49
C ARG A 74 -11.56 -14.47 -7.12
N GLY A 75 -10.96 -15.28 -6.26
CA GLY A 75 -10.43 -14.81 -4.98
C GLY A 75 -9.27 -13.84 -5.19
N SER A 76 -8.78 -13.24 -4.10
CA SER A 76 -7.52 -12.52 -4.15
C SER A 76 -6.37 -13.46 -4.58
N PRO A 77 -5.38 -12.95 -5.31
CA PRO A 77 -4.15 -13.69 -5.58
C PRO A 77 -3.31 -13.86 -4.31
N SER A 78 -2.33 -14.78 -4.33
CA SER A 78 -1.35 -14.93 -3.25
C SER A 78 -0.35 -13.76 -3.21
N ALA A 79 0.27 -13.56 -2.06
CA ALA A 79 1.27 -12.52 -1.84
C ALA A 79 2.43 -12.61 -2.84
N ASP A 80 2.91 -13.83 -3.14
CA ASP A 80 3.95 -14.08 -4.16
C ASP A 80 3.55 -13.53 -5.53
N HIS A 81 2.31 -13.78 -5.94
CA HIS A 81 1.81 -13.33 -7.24
C HIS A 81 1.77 -11.79 -7.30
N VAL A 82 1.23 -11.14 -6.26
CA VAL A 82 1.16 -9.68 -6.19
C VAL A 82 2.57 -9.07 -6.13
N ARG A 83 3.48 -9.66 -5.35
CA ARG A 83 4.88 -9.23 -5.26
C ARG A 83 5.56 -9.32 -6.62
N ASN A 84 5.44 -10.44 -7.32
CA ASN A 84 6.00 -10.61 -8.66
C ASN A 84 5.43 -9.61 -9.65
N GLN A 85 4.12 -9.36 -9.61
CA GLN A 85 3.53 -8.28 -10.39
C GLN A 85 4.17 -6.94 -10.04
N ILE A 86 4.28 -6.55 -8.78
CA ILE A 86 4.94 -5.29 -8.42
C ILE A 86 6.35 -5.22 -9.03
N LEU A 87 7.17 -6.26 -8.91
CA LEU A 87 8.55 -6.29 -9.37
C LEU A 87 8.70 -6.31 -10.91
N GLU A 88 7.89 -7.05 -11.65
CA GLU A 88 7.96 -7.18 -13.12
C GLU A 88 7.83 -5.85 -13.86
N GLY A 89 7.13 -4.87 -13.27
CA GLY A 89 6.92 -3.56 -13.87
C GLY A 89 8.00 -2.53 -13.54
N LEU A 90 8.99 -2.89 -12.72
CA LEU A 90 10.05 -1.98 -12.30
C LEU A 90 11.21 -2.00 -13.31
N THR A 91 11.84 -0.83 -13.48
CA THR A 91 12.96 -0.63 -14.40
C THR A 91 14.08 0.09 -13.68
N GLY A 92 15.33 -0.14 -14.10
CA GLY A 92 16.52 0.42 -13.47
C GLY A 92 17.11 -0.45 -12.36
N ASP A 93 18.20 0.02 -11.75
CA ASP A 93 18.86 -0.70 -10.65
C ASP A 93 18.12 -0.45 -9.34
N LEU A 94 17.24 -1.38 -9.00
CA LEU A 94 16.53 -1.47 -7.72
C LEU A 94 16.97 -2.72 -6.96
N SER A 95 18.22 -3.15 -7.13
CA SER A 95 18.76 -4.39 -6.54
C SER A 95 18.65 -4.46 -5.01
N ASN A 96 18.61 -3.32 -4.33
CA ASN A 96 18.44 -3.23 -2.87
C ASN A 96 16.98 -3.00 -2.42
N LEU A 97 16.01 -3.03 -3.35
CA LEU A 97 14.60 -2.87 -3.03
C LEU A 97 14.08 -4.12 -2.31
N GLN A 98 13.67 -3.94 -1.06
CA GLN A 98 12.96 -4.97 -0.31
C GLN A 98 11.46 -4.73 -0.45
N VAL A 99 10.76 -5.63 -1.12
CA VAL A 99 9.29 -5.65 -1.18
C VAL A 99 8.79 -6.86 -0.41
N GLN A 100 7.97 -6.60 0.59
CA GLN A 100 7.23 -7.58 1.38
C GLN A 100 5.75 -7.41 1.10
N VAL A 101 5.05 -8.51 0.90
CA VAL A 101 3.62 -8.52 0.61
C VAL A 101 2.93 -9.52 1.51
N TYR A 102 1.81 -9.12 2.08
CA TYR A 102 1.03 -9.92 3.03
C TYR A 102 -0.44 -9.90 2.64
N GLU A 103 -0.99 -11.09 2.41
CA GLU A 103 -2.42 -11.32 2.34
C GLU A 103 -2.94 -11.60 3.75
N LEU A 104 -3.90 -10.81 4.21
CA LEU A 104 -4.42 -10.86 5.56
C LEU A 104 -5.89 -11.28 5.59
N ARG A 105 -6.24 -12.11 6.57
CA ARG A 105 -7.62 -12.46 6.92
C ARG A 105 -7.98 -11.88 8.28
N GLU A 106 -9.21 -11.39 8.39
CA GLU A 106 -9.80 -10.96 9.66
C GLU A 106 -9.90 -12.15 10.63
N ARG A 107 -9.45 -11.95 11.86
CA ARG A 107 -9.76 -12.85 12.97
C ARG A 107 -11.15 -12.50 13.52
N GLY A 108 -11.84 -13.45 14.13
CA GLY A 108 -13.21 -13.23 14.64
C GLY A 108 -13.33 -12.11 15.69
N ASP A 109 -12.22 -11.71 16.30
CA ASP A 109 -12.07 -10.62 17.27
C ASP A 109 -11.35 -9.38 16.71
N ALA A 110 -10.92 -9.41 15.44
CA ALA A 110 -10.20 -8.30 14.82
C ALA A 110 -11.16 -7.24 14.26
N ASP A 111 -10.69 -5.98 14.25
CA ASP A 111 -11.37 -4.90 13.51
C ASP A 111 -11.52 -5.29 12.02
N VAL A 112 -12.63 -4.88 11.41
CA VAL A 112 -12.85 -5.07 9.97
C VAL A 112 -11.71 -4.40 9.20
N PHE A 113 -11.03 -5.14 8.33
CA PHE A 113 -10.01 -4.66 7.42
C PHE A 113 -10.66 -3.88 6.26
N HIS A 114 -10.81 -2.57 6.48
CA HIS A 114 -11.24 -1.60 5.46
C HIS A 114 -10.26 -0.41 5.34
N ASN A 115 -9.12 -0.47 6.04
CA ASN A 115 -8.15 0.62 6.12
C ASN A 115 -7.45 0.84 4.79
N ARG A 116 -7.40 2.10 4.34
CA ARG A 116 -6.81 2.52 3.08
C ARG A 116 -5.80 3.61 3.37
N CYS A 117 -4.57 3.23 3.66
CA CYS A 117 -3.57 4.18 4.11
C CYS A 117 -2.14 3.78 3.78
N ILE A 118 -1.27 4.78 3.76
CA ILE A 118 0.17 4.63 3.66
C ILE A 118 0.80 5.21 4.92
N LEU A 119 1.72 4.46 5.53
CA LEU A 119 2.42 4.82 6.75
C LEU A 119 3.93 4.80 6.53
N THR A 120 4.63 5.65 7.25
CA THR A 120 6.08 5.63 7.42
C THR A 120 6.38 5.90 8.90
N GLU A 121 7.64 5.84 9.33
CA GLU A 121 8.02 6.23 10.69
C GLU A 121 7.74 7.70 11.02
N HIS A 122 7.45 8.54 10.01
CA HIS A 122 7.19 9.97 10.19
C HIS A 122 5.70 10.31 10.27
N GLY A 123 4.81 9.39 9.88
CA GLY A 123 3.37 9.63 9.90
C GLY A 123 2.61 8.77 8.91
N GLY A 124 1.35 9.13 8.64
CA GLY A 124 0.50 8.37 7.73
C GLY A 124 -0.57 9.21 7.06
N ILE A 125 -0.97 8.79 5.86
CA ILE A 125 -2.05 9.38 5.08
C ILE A 125 -3.12 8.31 4.86
N ILE A 126 -4.36 8.64 5.17
CA ILE A 126 -5.53 7.82 4.85
C ILE A 126 -6.20 8.35 3.58
N THR A 127 -6.66 7.45 2.73
CA THR A 127 -7.39 7.78 1.50
C THR A 127 -8.79 7.17 1.52
N GLY A 128 -9.74 7.80 0.82
CA GLY A 128 -11.11 7.32 0.72
C GLY A 128 -11.22 6.05 -0.13
N HIS A 129 -10.50 5.97 -1.26
CA HIS A 129 -10.61 4.90 -2.26
C HIS A 129 -9.40 3.96 -2.31
N GLY A 130 -8.40 4.16 -1.45
CA GLY A 130 -7.19 3.33 -1.45
C GLY A 130 -6.20 3.81 -2.49
N PHE A 131 -5.46 2.87 -3.05
CA PHE A 131 -4.39 3.11 -4.02
C PHE A 131 -4.74 2.61 -5.42
N GLY A 132 -5.93 2.03 -5.59
CA GLY A 132 -6.53 1.73 -6.90
C GLY A 132 -6.96 3.00 -7.63
N VAL A 133 -6.04 3.58 -8.41
CA VAL A 133 -6.32 4.78 -9.22
C VAL A 133 -7.09 4.43 -10.49
N SER A 134 -8.08 5.25 -10.85
CA SER A 134 -8.90 5.01 -12.06
C SER A 134 -8.29 5.54 -13.36
N GLY A 135 -7.27 6.40 -13.27
CA GLY A 135 -6.65 7.06 -14.43
C GLY A 135 -7.39 8.31 -14.93
N SER A 136 -8.64 8.52 -14.51
CA SER A 136 -9.43 9.74 -14.78
C SER A 136 -9.09 10.87 -13.80
N GLN A 137 -9.05 12.11 -14.31
CA GLN A 137 -8.82 13.32 -13.50
C GLN A 137 -10.10 13.79 -12.79
N GLU A 138 -11.24 13.48 -13.37
CA GLU A 138 -12.60 13.79 -12.91
C GLU A 138 -13.00 12.95 -11.70
N HIS A 139 -12.46 11.73 -11.61
CA HIS A 139 -12.58 10.91 -10.42
C HIS A 139 -11.66 11.44 -9.34
N THR A 140 -12.23 11.80 -8.19
CA THR A 140 -11.49 12.38 -7.08
C THR A 140 -11.54 11.51 -5.84
N ASP A 141 -10.58 11.74 -4.94
CA ASP A 141 -10.51 11.11 -3.63
C ASP A 141 -10.15 12.14 -2.57
N ASP A 142 -10.40 11.80 -1.31
CA ASP A 142 -9.89 12.54 -0.17
C ASP A 142 -8.67 11.84 0.41
N ALA A 143 -7.66 12.64 0.72
CA ALA A 143 -6.45 12.20 1.37
C ALA A 143 -6.25 13.07 2.62
N VAL A 144 -6.16 12.43 3.78
CA VAL A 144 -6.11 13.10 5.07
C VAL A 144 -4.85 12.69 5.79
N LEU A 145 -4.06 13.68 6.22
CA LEU A 145 -2.95 13.44 7.14
C LEU A 145 -3.50 12.96 8.48
N MET A 146 -3.04 11.80 8.94
CA MET A 146 -3.52 11.21 10.18
C MET A 146 -3.13 12.07 11.38
N ARG A 147 -4.06 12.19 12.34
CA ARG A 147 -3.70 12.66 13.68
C ARG A 147 -2.82 11.61 14.37
N LEU A 148 -1.95 12.06 15.28
CA LEU A 148 -1.00 11.20 15.98
C LEU A 148 -1.63 9.94 16.57
N THR A 149 -2.78 10.06 17.25
CA THR A 149 -3.47 8.93 17.89
C THR A 149 -3.99 7.90 16.88
N MET A 150 -4.45 8.36 15.71
CA MET A 150 -4.90 7.48 14.63
C MET A 150 -3.69 6.76 14.01
N TYR A 151 -2.62 7.50 13.72
CA TYR A 151 -1.37 6.94 13.21
C TYR A 151 -0.83 5.85 14.13
N GLN A 152 -0.69 6.14 15.44
CA GLN A 152 -0.18 5.18 16.42
C GLN A 152 -1.03 3.92 16.48
N LYS A 153 -2.37 4.05 16.47
CA LYS A 153 -3.27 2.89 16.45
C LYS A 153 -3.07 2.03 15.20
N LYS A 154 -2.90 2.65 14.02
CA LYS A 154 -2.67 1.93 12.76
C LYS A 154 -1.28 1.30 12.69
N TRP A 155 -0.27 2.01 13.17
CA TRP A 155 1.08 1.49 13.25
C TRP A 155 1.14 0.24 14.15
N ASP A 156 0.59 0.31 15.36
CA ASP A 156 0.53 -0.85 16.27
C ASP A 156 -0.24 -2.03 15.65
N GLN A 157 -1.39 -1.74 15.00
CA GLN A 157 -2.25 -2.75 14.38
C GLN A 157 -1.57 -3.54 13.25
N PHE A 158 -0.79 -2.89 12.38
CA PHE A 158 -0.24 -3.51 11.17
C PHE A 158 1.26 -3.79 11.24
N VAL A 159 2.02 -2.97 11.97
CA VAL A 159 3.49 -3.04 11.98
C VAL A 159 4.02 -3.77 13.21
N GLU A 160 3.48 -3.52 14.40
CA GLU A 160 4.01 -4.08 15.65
C GLU A 160 3.35 -5.42 16.02
N ARG A 161 2.02 -5.48 16.05
CA ARG A 161 1.29 -6.65 16.55
C ARG A 161 0.74 -7.56 15.47
N ASN A 162 0.59 -7.04 14.26
CA ASN A 162 -0.18 -7.62 13.16
C ASN A 162 -1.49 -8.28 13.63
N GLY A 163 -2.54 -7.47 13.80
CA GLY A 163 -3.84 -7.89 14.34
C GLY A 163 -4.66 -8.85 13.45
N TYR A 164 -4.08 -9.40 12.39
CA TYR A 164 -4.76 -10.23 11.39
C TYR A 164 -4.09 -11.61 11.27
N GLU A 165 -4.79 -12.57 10.68
CA GLU A 165 -4.19 -13.85 10.26
C GLU A 165 -3.47 -13.65 8.93
N VAL A 166 -2.22 -14.08 8.82
CA VAL A 166 -1.48 -14.07 7.54
C VAL A 166 -1.90 -15.31 6.75
N VAL A 167 -2.48 -15.10 5.58
CA VAL A 167 -2.90 -16.17 4.65
C VAL A 167 -1.77 -16.55 3.71
N SER A 168 -1.05 -15.55 3.20
CA SER A 168 0.15 -15.72 2.41
C SER A 168 1.09 -14.53 2.60
N GLU A 169 2.40 -14.78 2.47
CA GLU A 169 3.46 -13.76 2.60
C GLU A 169 4.56 -13.99 1.56
N ALA A 170 5.21 -12.91 1.10
CA ALA A 170 6.29 -12.94 0.11
C ALA A 170 7.24 -11.75 0.25
#